data_AF-A0ABC8T9L6-F1
#
_entry.id   AF-A0ABC8T9L6-F1
#
_cell.length_a   1.000
_cell.length_b   1.000
_cell.length_c   1.000
_cell.angle_alpha   90.00
_cell.angle_beta   90.00
_cell.angle_gamma   90.00
#
_symmetry.space_group_name_H-M   'P 1'
#
loop_
_entity.id
_entity.type
_entity.pdbx_description
1 polymer ?
#
loop_
_entity_poly.entity_id
_entity_poly.type
_entity_poly.pdbx_seq_one_letter_code
_entity_poly.pdbx_strand_id
1 'polypeptide(L)'
;METHVYTVCNNPPYNCPSNRVFRSTFLDSRPLNFIGSSKLVQSSICGPFGASVSPLQLRVGASRRIFAVESVSKFEFLDSSTVDKPETEIMKAVSPVYVPTPTCRDTRTPHSGYHFDGSTRKFFEGWYFKVSIPELRQSFCFMYSVENPAFRRNLSRLEEAQHGPRFTGVGAQILGAYDKYICQYTEESQNFWGSRHELVLGNTFTAPKDTRPPNKEVPPQEFNRRVLEGFQVTPLWHQGFICDDGRTNYAETVKTARWEYSTRPIYGWGDVGAKQKSTAGWLAAFPVFEPHWQICMAGGLSTGWIEWDGERFEFQNAPSYSEKNWGGAFPRKWFWVQCNVFEGASGEVALTAAGGLRQLPGLSETFENAALVFSFSDPFNFALFFHFLTSTNCLI
;
A
#
# COMPACT_ATOMS: atom_id res chain seq x y z
N MET A 1 11.53 14.93 -17.93
CA MET A 1 10.68 14.02 -17.13
C MET A 1 10.13 14.86 -16.00
N GLU A 2 8.89 15.33 -16.13
CA GLU A 2 8.21 16.00 -15.02
C GLU A 2 7.69 14.90 -14.09
N THR A 3 8.28 14.81 -12.91
CA THR A 3 7.84 13.89 -11.86
C THR A 3 6.63 14.53 -11.19
N HIS A 4 5.42 14.13 -11.56
CA HIS A 4 4.22 14.52 -10.82
C HIS A 4 4.16 13.71 -9.52
N VAL A 5 4.56 14.34 -8.41
CA VAL A 5 4.41 13.79 -7.06
C VAL A 5 3.00 14.11 -6.58
N TYR A 6 2.12 13.11 -6.61
CA TYR A 6 0.79 13.23 -6.01
C TYR A 6 0.86 12.92 -4.52
N THR A 7 0.49 13.89 -3.69
CA THR A 7 0.27 13.67 -2.26
C THR A 7 -1.21 13.37 -2.04
N VAL A 8 -1.55 12.13 -1.70
CA VAL A 8 -2.89 11.81 -1.18
C VAL A 8 -2.89 12.19 0.29
N CYS A 9 -3.25 13.44 0.59
CA CYS A 9 -3.38 13.93 1.96
C CYS A 9 -4.62 13.31 2.64
N ASN A 10 -4.43 12.66 3.78
CA ASN A 10 -5.49 12.49 4.77
C ASN A 10 -5.82 13.86 5.36
N ASN A 11 -6.81 14.56 4.81
CA ASN A 11 -7.42 15.71 5.48
C ASN A 11 -8.58 15.23 6.38
N PRO A 12 -8.56 15.50 7.70
CA PRO A 12 -9.77 15.42 8.49
C PRO A 12 -10.73 16.56 8.07
N PRO A 13 -12.05 16.32 7.91
CA PRO A 13 -12.95 17.40 7.54
C PRO A 13 -13.26 18.32 8.74
N TYR A 14 -12.95 19.59 8.55
CA TYR A 14 -13.58 20.82 9.06
C TYR A 14 -14.12 20.88 10.50
N ASN A 15 -13.53 21.82 11.26
CA ASN A 15 -14.15 22.50 12.39
C ASN A 15 -15.43 23.24 11.97
N CYS A 16 -16.50 23.03 12.74
CA CYS A 16 -17.77 23.73 12.62
C CYS A 16 -17.62 25.21 13.09
N PRO A 17 -18.23 26.22 12.44
CA PRO A 17 -18.05 27.62 12.81
C PRO A 17 -19.02 28.02 13.93
N SER A 18 -18.50 28.26 15.14
CA SER A 18 -19.24 29.05 16.13
C SER A 18 -18.75 30.49 16.12
N ASN A 19 -19.50 31.35 15.44
CA ASN A 19 -19.47 32.79 15.69
C ASN A 19 -19.79 33.04 17.17
N ARG A 20 -18.82 33.54 17.93
CA ARG A 20 -19.10 34.47 19.03
C ARG A 20 -17.87 35.33 19.33
N VAL A 21 -18.00 36.57 18.89
CA VAL A 21 -17.20 37.74 19.24
C VAL A 21 -17.07 37.84 20.76
N PHE A 22 -15.84 37.93 21.28
CA PHE A 22 -15.51 38.80 22.42
C PHE A 22 -14.03 39.20 22.36
N ARG A 23 -13.81 40.52 22.22
CA ARG A 23 -12.53 41.20 22.43
C ARG A 23 -12.19 41.20 23.92
N SER A 24 -10.95 40.93 24.28
CA SER A 24 -10.22 41.75 25.25
C SER A 24 -8.71 41.62 25.06
N THR A 25 -8.08 42.79 25.00
CA THR A 25 -6.66 43.10 24.90
C THR A 25 -5.90 42.89 26.21
N PHE A 26 -4.58 43.18 26.16
CA PHE A 26 -3.56 43.33 27.22
C PHE A 26 -2.75 42.08 27.57
N LEU A 27 -1.44 42.13 27.85
CA LEU A 27 -0.28 42.95 27.47
C LEU A 27 0.93 42.22 28.13
N ASP A 28 2.11 42.34 27.53
CA ASP A 28 3.41 41.82 28.02
C ASP A 28 3.72 42.12 29.50
N SER A 29 4.47 41.23 30.15
CA SER A 29 5.73 41.57 30.85
C SER A 29 6.48 40.34 31.42
N ARG A 30 7.80 40.32 31.19
CA ARG A 30 8.83 39.43 31.77
C ARG A 30 9.32 39.97 33.16
N PRO A 31 10.47 39.55 33.73
CA PRO A 31 10.68 38.41 34.64
C PRO A 31 11.32 38.85 36.00
N LEU A 32 11.59 37.92 36.94
CA LEU A 32 12.42 38.17 38.12
C LEU A 32 13.34 36.97 38.46
N ASN A 33 14.63 37.28 38.68
CA ASN A 33 15.74 36.41 39.08
C ASN A 33 15.72 36.09 40.60
N PHE A 34 16.28 34.94 41.04
CA PHE A 34 17.42 34.90 42.00
C PHE A 34 17.95 33.47 42.34
N ILE A 35 19.24 33.27 42.04
CA ILE A 35 20.38 32.65 42.78
C ILE A 35 20.18 31.56 43.85
N GLY A 36 21.01 30.50 43.77
CA GLY A 36 21.47 29.71 44.92
C GLY A 36 22.38 28.52 44.55
N SER A 37 23.69 28.63 44.79
CA SER A 37 24.70 27.59 44.51
C SER A 37 24.82 26.56 45.64
N SER A 38 25.19 25.32 45.33
CA SER A 38 26.09 24.53 46.18
C SER A 38 26.90 23.50 45.38
N LYS A 39 28.22 23.53 45.61
CA LYS A 39 29.20 22.54 45.17
C LYS A 39 29.20 21.37 46.16
N LEU A 40 29.41 20.15 45.67
CA LEU A 40 29.98 19.08 46.49
C LEU A 40 31.11 18.39 45.70
N VAL A 41 32.27 18.32 46.35
CA VAL A 41 33.49 17.62 45.91
C VAL A 41 33.68 16.46 46.88
N GLN A 42 33.93 15.24 46.39
CA GLN A 42 34.85 14.31 47.05
C GLN A 42 35.41 13.21 46.13
N SER A 43 36.73 13.33 45.93
CA SER A 43 37.82 12.38 45.66
C SER A 43 37.58 10.91 45.24
N SER A 44 38.11 10.63 44.04
CA SER A 44 39.02 9.55 43.60
C SER A 44 39.51 8.44 44.55
N ILE A 45 39.48 7.19 44.04
CA ILE A 45 40.52 6.15 44.21
C ILE A 45 40.79 5.50 42.83
N CYS A 46 42.06 5.41 42.44
CA CYS A 46 42.57 4.82 41.20
C CYS A 46 42.75 3.29 41.26
N GLY A 47 42.68 2.62 40.10
CA GLY A 47 43.30 1.31 39.84
C GLY A 47 42.88 0.71 38.48
N PRO A 48 43.79 0.25 37.59
CA PRO A 48 43.57 0.27 36.14
C PRO A 48 43.38 -1.13 35.50
N PHE A 49 42.72 -1.20 34.35
CA PHE A 49 43.07 -2.12 33.25
C PHE A 49 42.53 -1.55 31.93
N GLY A 50 43.45 -1.16 31.04
CA GLY A 50 43.15 -0.72 29.69
C GLY A 50 43.22 -1.89 28.71
N ALA A 51 42.31 -1.89 27.74
CA ALA A 51 42.50 -2.54 26.45
C ALA A 51 41.70 -1.74 25.41
N SER A 52 42.43 -0.95 24.63
CA SER A 52 41.97 -0.28 23.41
C SER A 52 41.95 -1.32 22.28
N VAL A 53 40.84 -1.43 21.55
CA VAL A 53 40.78 -2.17 20.29
C VAL A 53 40.26 -1.22 19.21
N SER A 54 41.10 -1.00 18.21
CA SER A 54 40.91 -0.11 17.06
C SER A 54 39.83 -0.59 16.09
N PRO A 55 39.20 0.30 15.30
CA PRO A 55 38.24 -0.09 14.27
C PRO A 55 38.95 -0.67 13.04
N LEU A 56 38.51 -1.87 12.64
CA LEU A 56 38.94 -2.56 11.42
C LEU A 56 38.46 -1.81 10.16
N GLN A 57 39.41 -1.29 9.39
CA GLN A 57 39.21 -0.91 7.98
C GLN A 57 39.15 -2.17 7.11
N LEU A 58 37.99 -2.46 6.53
CA LEU A 58 37.84 -3.49 5.50
C LEU A 58 38.19 -2.89 4.13
N ARG A 59 39.35 -3.29 3.59
CA ARG A 59 39.77 -3.05 2.21
C ARG A 59 38.88 -3.84 1.25
N VAL A 60 38.16 -3.15 0.37
CA VAL A 60 37.51 -3.74 -0.80
C VAL A 60 38.56 -3.91 -1.89
N GLY A 61 38.98 -5.15 -2.15
CA GLY A 61 39.81 -5.49 -3.29
C GLY A 61 39.00 -5.41 -4.59
N ALA A 62 39.39 -4.52 -5.49
CA ALA A 62 38.87 -4.46 -6.84
C ALA A 62 39.38 -5.66 -7.65
N SER A 63 38.52 -6.64 -7.93
CA SER A 63 38.78 -7.65 -8.97
C SER A 63 38.02 -7.23 -10.22
N ARG A 64 38.71 -6.55 -11.14
CA ARG A 64 38.25 -6.36 -12.51
C ARG A 64 38.41 -7.69 -13.25
N ARG A 65 37.30 -8.38 -13.54
CA ARG A 65 37.24 -9.35 -14.64
C ARG A 65 36.44 -8.72 -15.77
N ILE A 66 37.16 -8.21 -16.76
CA ILE A 66 36.62 -7.79 -18.05
C ILE A 66 36.39 -9.07 -18.83
N PHE A 67 35.11 -9.43 -19.05
CA PHE A 67 34.76 -10.34 -20.14
C PHE A 67 34.35 -9.45 -21.32
N ALA A 68 35.26 -9.31 -22.28
CA ALA A 68 34.94 -8.77 -23.59
C ALA A 68 34.20 -9.87 -24.36
N VAL A 69 32.93 -9.62 -24.69
CA VAL A 69 32.23 -10.36 -25.74
C VAL A 69 32.25 -9.45 -26.96
N GLU A 70 33.03 -9.83 -27.97
CA GLU A 70 33.02 -9.19 -29.28
C GLU A 70 31.67 -9.48 -29.94
N SER A 71 30.84 -8.44 -30.10
CA SER A 71 29.69 -8.48 -30.99
C SER A 71 30.19 -8.26 -32.41
N VAL A 72 30.34 -9.34 -33.18
CA VAL A 72 30.58 -9.26 -34.62
C VAL A 72 29.27 -8.87 -35.30
N SER A 73 29.15 -7.61 -35.68
CA SER A 73 28.17 -7.16 -36.66
C SER A 73 28.69 -7.50 -38.06
N LYS A 74 28.06 -8.48 -38.71
CA LYS A 74 28.19 -8.66 -40.16
C LYS A 74 26.83 -9.02 -40.74
N PHE A 75 26.07 -7.99 -41.08
CA PHE A 75 24.91 -8.12 -41.96
C PHE A 75 25.46 -8.20 -43.40
N GLU A 76 25.50 -9.41 -43.96
CA GLU A 76 25.69 -9.60 -45.39
C GLU A 76 24.32 -9.53 -46.07
N PHE A 77 24.18 -8.55 -46.98
CA PHE A 77 23.06 -8.45 -47.91
C PHE A 77 23.08 -9.67 -48.83
N LEU A 78 22.05 -10.50 -48.78
CA LEU A 78 21.70 -11.35 -49.91
C LEU A 78 20.23 -11.13 -50.27
N ASP A 79 20.07 -10.52 -51.44
CA ASP A 79 18.82 -10.28 -52.13
C ASP A 79 18.22 -11.63 -52.58
N SER A 80 17.02 -11.96 -52.13
CA SER A 80 16.20 -13.02 -52.72
C SER A 80 14.74 -12.78 -52.38
N SER A 81 14.04 -12.26 -53.37
CA SER A 81 12.60 -12.04 -53.45
C SER A 81 11.78 -13.32 -53.24
N THR A 82 10.97 -13.35 -52.19
CA THR A 82 9.64 -13.99 -52.20
C THR A 82 8.72 -13.19 -51.29
N VAL A 83 7.65 -12.66 -51.88
CA VAL A 83 6.60 -11.89 -51.21
C VAL A 83 5.77 -12.85 -50.38
N ASP A 84 5.96 -12.85 -49.06
CA ASP A 84 4.96 -13.31 -48.11
C ASP A 84 4.45 -12.10 -47.33
N LYS A 85 3.16 -11.81 -47.52
CA LYS A 85 2.45 -10.83 -46.70
C LYS A 85 2.52 -11.30 -45.25
N PRO A 86 2.89 -10.45 -44.28
CA PRO A 86 2.74 -10.82 -42.89
C PRO A 86 1.24 -10.91 -42.61
N GLU A 87 0.75 -12.13 -42.39
CA GLU A 87 -0.51 -12.35 -41.71
C GLU A 87 -0.42 -11.59 -40.39
N THR A 88 -1.27 -10.58 -40.25
CA THR A 88 -1.48 -9.91 -38.97
C THR A 88 -2.06 -10.98 -38.05
N GLU A 89 -1.23 -11.58 -37.19
CA GLU A 89 -1.70 -12.33 -36.05
C GLU A 89 -2.59 -11.37 -35.26
N ILE A 90 -3.90 -11.46 -35.48
CA ILE A 90 -4.89 -10.87 -34.61
C ILE A 90 -4.66 -11.58 -33.29
N MET A 91 -3.91 -10.95 -32.38
CA MET A 91 -3.79 -11.39 -31.00
C MET A 91 -5.22 -11.53 -30.49
N LYS A 92 -5.70 -12.76 -30.41
CA LYS A 92 -7.03 -13.07 -29.88
C LYS A 92 -7.09 -12.43 -28.51
N ALA A 93 -8.03 -11.50 -28.30
CA ALA A 93 -8.28 -10.91 -27.00
C ALA A 93 -8.46 -12.04 -25.99
N VAL A 94 -7.48 -12.22 -25.09
CA VAL A 94 -7.52 -13.27 -24.08
C VAL A 94 -8.44 -12.78 -22.98
N SER A 95 -9.64 -13.35 -22.91
CA SER A 95 -10.58 -13.05 -21.84
C SER A 95 -10.00 -13.48 -20.48
N PRO A 96 -10.22 -12.70 -19.42
CA PRO A 96 -9.80 -13.08 -18.08
C PRO A 96 -10.52 -14.38 -17.66
N VAL A 97 -9.80 -15.29 -17.01
CA VAL A 97 -10.36 -16.58 -16.55
C VAL A 97 -10.50 -16.56 -15.04
N TYR A 98 -11.74 -16.66 -14.57
CA TYR A 98 -12.02 -16.81 -13.15
C TYR A 98 -11.66 -18.21 -12.67
N VAL A 99 -10.87 -18.27 -11.59
CA VAL A 99 -10.57 -19.49 -10.85
C VAL A 99 -10.89 -19.23 -9.37
N PRO A 100 -11.72 -20.04 -8.72
CA PRO A 100 -11.97 -19.93 -7.29
C PRO A 100 -10.67 -20.00 -6.49
N THR A 101 -10.55 -19.19 -5.45
CA THR A 101 -9.33 -19.17 -4.62
C THR A 101 -9.08 -20.54 -3.99
N PRO A 102 -7.97 -21.23 -4.29
CA PRO A 102 -7.65 -22.51 -3.67
C PRO A 102 -7.25 -22.31 -2.21
N THR A 103 -7.50 -23.32 -1.37
CA THR A 103 -7.16 -23.28 0.07
C THR A 103 -5.66 -23.40 0.36
N CYS A 104 -4.88 -23.90 -0.60
CA CYS A 104 -3.43 -24.01 -0.52
C CYS A 104 -2.81 -23.41 -1.78
N ARG A 105 -1.79 -22.57 -1.62
CA ARG A 105 -1.06 -21.91 -2.71
C ARG A 105 0.37 -21.59 -2.27
N ASP A 106 1.31 -21.75 -3.19
CA ASP A 106 2.75 -21.61 -2.89
C ASP A 106 3.13 -20.16 -2.56
N THR A 107 2.46 -19.18 -3.16
CA THR A 107 2.74 -17.74 -3.01
C THR A 107 1.94 -17.06 -1.88
N ARG A 108 1.33 -17.83 -0.96
CA ARG A 108 0.61 -17.25 0.19
C ARG A 108 1.57 -16.64 1.19
N THR A 109 1.53 -15.32 1.34
CA THR A 109 2.27 -14.64 2.41
C THR A 109 1.57 -14.79 3.76
N PRO A 110 2.33 -14.79 4.87
CA PRO A 110 1.78 -14.47 6.19
C PRO A 110 0.94 -13.19 6.13
N HIS A 111 -0.04 -13.04 7.03
CA HIS A 111 -0.91 -11.86 7.11
C HIS A 111 -1.81 -11.59 5.88
N SER A 112 -2.00 -12.57 4.99
CA SER A 112 -2.91 -12.43 3.85
C SER A 112 -4.37 -12.16 4.28
N GLY A 113 -4.82 -12.74 5.40
CA GLY A 113 -6.20 -12.63 5.89
C GLY A 113 -6.54 -11.30 6.57
N TYR A 114 -7.83 -11.02 6.69
CA TYR A 114 -8.42 -9.87 7.39
C TYR A 114 -8.14 -9.92 8.91
N HIS A 115 -7.66 -8.80 9.48
CA HIS A 115 -7.08 -8.75 10.82
C HIS A 115 -8.01 -8.22 11.91
N PHE A 116 -9.23 -7.82 11.58
CA PHE A 116 -10.15 -7.32 12.60
C PHE A 116 -10.44 -8.39 13.66
N ASP A 117 -10.16 -8.03 14.91
CA ASP A 117 -10.23 -8.92 16.07
C ASP A 117 -11.60 -8.90 16.77
N GLY A 118 -12.53 -8.02 16.34
CA GLY A 118 -13.85 -7.87 16.95
C GLY A 118 -13.91 -6.84 18.08
N SER A 119 -12.79 -6.21 18.44
CA SER A 119 -12.74 -5.21 19.51
C SER A 119 -13.20 -3.83 19.05
N THR A 120 -13.52 -2.95 20.02
CA THR A 120 -13.92 -1.55 19.78
C THR A 120 -12.73 -0.57 19.76
N ARG A 121 -11.50 -1.09 19.75
CA ARG A 121 -10.29 -0.27 19.60
C ARG A 121 -10.32 0.43 18.24
N LYS A 122 -9.59 1.56 18.11
CA LYS A 122 -9.36 2.15 16.79
C LYS A 122 -8.77 1.09 15.87
N PHE A 123 -9.38 0.90 14.71
CA PHE A 123 -8.92 -0.08 13.75
C PHE A 123 -9.18 0.43 12.33
N PHE A 124 -8.19 0.23 11.48
CA PHE A 124 -8.33 0.31 10.05
C PHE A 124 -7.59 -0.85 9.42
N GLU A 125 -8.06 -1.26 8.24
CA GLU A 125 -7.30 -2.11 7.34
C GLU A 125 -7.48 -1.61 5.92
N GLY A 126 -6.36 -1.50 5.20
CA GLY A 126 -6.31 -1.04 3.84
C GLY A 126 -5.58 -2.03 2.95
N TRP A 127 -6.01 -2.12 1.70
CA TRP A 127 -5.43 -2.98 0.68
C TRP A 127 -5.12 -2.15 -0.55
N TYR A 128 -3.98 -2.43 -1.16
CA TYR A 128 -3.50 -1.78 -2.36
C TYR A 128 -3.22 -2.82 -3.44
N PHE A 129 -3.73 -2.60 -4.63
CA PHE A 129 -3.48 -3.42 -5.82
C PHE A 129 -3.07 -2.52 -6.98
N LYS A 130 -2.07 -2.92 -7.75
CA LYS A 130 -1.63 -2.18 -8.93
C LYS A 130 -1.58 -3.07 -10.15
N VAL A 131 -2.02 -2.54 -11.28
CA VAL A 131 -1.76 -3.06 -12.63
C VAL A 131 -1.08 -1.95 -13.44
N SER A 132 0.04 -2.27 -14.07
CA SER A 132 0.75 -1.38 -14.98
C SER A 132 0.60 -1.89 -16.41
N ILE A 133 0.29 -0.99 -17.35
CA ILE A 133 0.16 -1.27 -18.78
C ILE A 133 1.26 -0.48 -19.50
N PRO A 134 2.49 -1.03 -19.60
CA PRO A 134 3.66 -0.30 -20.10
C PRO A 134 3.47 0.23 -21.52
N GLU A 135 2.78 -0.53 -22.38
CA GLU A 135 2.54 -0.20 -23.79
C GLU A 135 1.74 1.09 -23.94
N LEU A 136 0.84 1.35 -22.98
CA LEU A 136 0.01 2.56 -22.93
C LEU A 136 0.58 3.63 -21.99
N ARG A 137 1.67 3.32 -21.28
CA ARG A 137 2.24 4.15 -20.21
C ARG A 137 1.21 4.55 -19.15
N GLN A 138 0.26 3.65 -18.86
CA GLN A 138 -0.77 3.87 -17.85
C GLN A 138 -0.63 2.86 -16.71
N SER A 139 -1.15 3.23 -15.54
CA SER A 139 -1.29 2.31 -14.42
C SER A 139 -2.57 2.58 -13.66
N PHE A 140 -3.12 1.53 -13.07
CA PHE A 140 -4.30 1.59 -12.22
C PHE A 140 -3.94 1.09 -10.83
N CYS A 141 -4.13 1.96 -9.85
CA CYS A 141 -3.91 1.71 -8.44
C CYS A 141 -5.27 1.63 -7.75
N PHE A 142 -5.65 0.47 -7.23
CA PHE A 142 -6.87 0.24 -6.48
C PHE A 142 -6.55 0.26 -4.99
N MET A 143 -7.28 1.06 -4.22
CA MET A 143 -7.13 1.17 -2.78
C MET A 143 -8.49 0.89 -2.12
N TYR A 144 -8.53 -0.14 -1.28
CA TYR A 144 -9.69 -0.46 -0.46
C TYR A 144 -9.39 -0.19 1.00
N SER A 145 -10.39 0.26 1.75
CA SER A 145 -10.26 0.43 3.19
C SER A 145 -11.52 0.01 3.93
N VAL A 146 -11.33 -0.48 5.15
CA VAL A 146 -12.39 -0.63 6.15
C VAL A 146 -11.95 0.03 7.45
N GLU A 147 -12.85 0.81 8.02
CA GLU A 147 -12.59 1.68 9.17
C GLU A 147 -13.57 1.33 10.30
N ASN A 148 -13.02 1.07 11.49
CA ASN A 148 -13.74 0.76 12.73
C ASN A 148 -14.96 -0.17 12.56
N PRO A 149 -14.78 -1.39 11.99
CA PRO A 149 -15.84 -2.32 11.63
C PRO A 149 -16.65 -2.89 12.82
N ALA A 150 -16.21 -2.62 14.07
CA ALA A 150 -17.01 -2.86 15.27
C ALA A 150 -18.33 -2.07 15.24
N PHE A 151 -18.32 -0.89 14.62
CA PHE A 151 -19.46 -0.01 14.45
C PHE A 151 -19.91 -0.11 12.99
N ARG A 152 -20.99 -0.85 12.74
CA ARG A 152 -21.45 -1.14 11.37
C ARG A 152 -22.09 0.04 10.66
N ARG A 153 -22.38 1.12 11.41
CA ARG A 153 -22.99 2.37 10.99
C ARG A 153 -22.30 3.51 11.74
N ASN A 154 -22.67 4.74 11.40
CA ASN A 154 -22.29 5.91 12.19
C ASN A 154 -22.60 5.71 13.67
N LEU A 155 -21.68 6.17 14.51
CA LEU A 155 -21.82 6.08 15.96
C LEU A 155 -23.04 6.88 16.39
N SER A 156 -23.83 6.30 17.30
CA SER A 156 -24.80 7.06 18.07
C SER A 156 -24.09 7.99 19.04
N ARG A 157 -24.80 9.02 19.54
CA ARG A 157 -24.27 9.94 20.56
C ARG A 157 -23.75 9.21 21.81
N LEU A 158 -24.35 8.07 22.17
CA LEU A 158 -23.91 7.26 23.29
C LEU A 158 -22.58 6.55 23.00
N GLU A 159 -22.43 5.97 21.81
CA GLU A 159 -21.20 5.31 21.37
C GLU A 159 -20.06 6.32 21.21
N GLU A 160 -20.34 7.52 20.68
CA GLU A 160 -19.36 8.61 20.61
C GLU A 160 -18.88 9.03 22.01
N ALA A 161 -19.79 9.13 23.00
CA ALA A 161 -19.43 9.46 24.37
C ALA A 161 -18.58 8.37 25.04
N GLN A 162 -18.78 7.10 24.68
CA GLN A 162 -18.06 5.96 25.26
C GLN A 162 -16.71 5.68 24.60
N HIS A 163 -16.62 5.82 23.27
CA HIS A 163 -15.46 5.41 22.48
C HIS A 163 -14.67 6.57 21.86
N GLY A 164 -15.19 7.79 22.02
CA GLY A 164 -14.72 8.99 21.33
C GLY A 164 -15.14 9.00 19.86
N PRO A 165 -14.80 10.08 19.12
CA PRO A 165 -15.08 10.16 17.70
C PRO A 165 -14.33 9.06 16.94
N ARG A 166 -15.04 8.46 15.97
CA ARG A 166 -14.56 7.40 15.09
C ARG A 166 -15.11 7.62 13.69
N PHE A 167 -14.27 7.36 12.70
CA PHE A 167 -14.71 7.25 11.32
C PHE A 167 -15.05 5.79 11.05
N THR A 168 -16.23 5.50 10.53
CA THR A 168 -16.68 4.14 10.24
C THR A 168 -17.00 4.03 8.78
N GLY A 169 -16.70 2.87 8.18
CA GLY A 169 -17.17 2.59 6.84
C GLY A 169 -16.17 1.87 5.97
N VAL A 170 -16.40 1.98 4.66
CA VAL A 170 -15.67 1.26 3.62
C VAL A 170 -15.42 2.20 2.45
N GLY A 171 -14.18 2.25 1.99
CA GLY A 171 -13.78 3.02 0.81
C GLY A 171 -13.29 2.14 -0.32
N ALA A 172 -13.62 2.54 -1.55
CA ALA A 172 -12.98 2.06 -2.77
C ALA A 172 -12.49 3.27 -3.57
N GLN A 173 -11.19 3.31 -3.81
CA GLN A 173 -10.51 4.41 -4.50
C GLN A 173 -9.68 3.85 -5.64
N ILE A 174 -9.65 4.54 -6.77
CA ILE A 174 -8.79 4.18 -7.90
C ILE A 174 -8.09 5.44 -8.40
N LEU A 175 -6.76 5.39 -8.45
CA LEU A 175 -5.94 6.33 -9.21
C LEU A 175 -5.55 5.62 -10.52
N GLY A 176 -6.07 6.10 -11.63
CA GLY A 176 -6.06 5.39 -12.91
C GLY A 176 -5.34 6.15 -14.02
N ALA A 177 -5.73 5.83 -15.26
CA ALA A 177 -5.16 6.46 -16.44
C ALA A 177 -5.35 7.99 -16.43
N TYR A 178 -4.37 8.68 -17.02
CA TYR A 178 -4.31 10.14 -17.12
C TYR A 178 -4.31 10.86 -15.76
N ASP A 179 -3.78 10.19 -14.72
CA ASP A 179 -3.73 10.69 -13.35
C ASP A 179 -5.10 11.07 -12.77
N LYS A 180 -6.18 10.54 -13.35
CA LYS A 180 -7.54 10.76 -12.86
C LYS A 180 -7.85 9.83 -11.70
N TYR A 181 -8.86 10.23 -10.94
CA TYR A 181 -9.22 9.57 -9.70
C TYR A 181 -10.72 9.21 -9.66
N ILE A 182 -11.07 8.20 -8.88
CA ILE A 182 -12.46 7.93 -8.51
C ILE A 182 -12.48 7.40 -7.09
N CYS A 183 -13.47 7.81 -6.31
CA CYS A 183 -13.69 7.35 -4.96
C CYS A 183 -15.18 7.10 -4.76
N GLN A 184 -15.49 5.96 -4.15
CA GLN A 184 -16.80 5.69 -3.61
C GLN A 184 -16.63 5.29 -2.15
N TYR A 185 -17.36 5.98 -1.27
CA TYR A 185 -17.29 5.77 0.16
C TYR A 185 -18.68 5.59 0.78
N THR A 186 -18.78 4.64 1.72
CA THR A 186 -19.96 4.50 2.59
C THR A 186 -19.53 4.54 4.04
N GLU A 187 -20.35 5.17 4.89
CA GLU A 187 -20.13 5.19 6.34
C GLU A 187 -20.56 3.88 7.03
N GLU A 188 -21.19 2.98 6.27
CA GLU A 188 -21.70 1.70 6.75
C GLU A 188 -20.84 0.52 6.29
N SER A 189 -20.42 -0.34 7.21
CA SER A 189 -19.57 -1.51 6.93
C SER A 189 -20.33 -2.83 6.94
N GLN A 190 -21.66 -2.81 7.03
CA GLN A 190 -22.50 -4.01 7.15
C GLN A 190 -22.43 -4.96 5.94
N ASN A 191 -22.07 -4.44 4.76
CA ASN A 191 -21.93 -5.21 3.52
C ASN A 191 -20.48 -5.58 3.20
N PHE A 192 -19.52 -5.15 4.03
CA PHE A 192 -18.13 -5.55 3.89
C PHE A 192 -17.91 -6.94 4.46
N TRP A 193 -17.05 -7.69 3.79
CA TRP A 193 -16.58 -8.98 4.29
C TRP A 193 -15.12 -9.19 3.89
N GLY A 194 -14.39 -9.91 4.74
CA GLY A 194 -13.01 -10.29 4.51
C GLY A 194 -12.72 -11.66 5.10
N SER A 195 -11.99 -12.50 4.38
CA SER A 195 -11.56 -13.81 4.85
C SER A 195 -10.51 -13.66 5.95
N ARG A 196 -10.68 -14.32 7.09
CA ARG A 196 -9.68 -14.33 8.17
C ARG A 196 -8.35 -15.00 7.79
N HIS A 197 -8.34 -15.78 6.72
CA HIS A 197 -7.21 -16.65 6.39
C HIS A 197 -6.60 -16.38 5.02
N GLU A 198 -7.31 -15.71 4.12
CA GLU A 198 -6.84 -15.42 2.76
C GLU A 198 -7.04 -13.95 2.40
N LEU A 199 -6.26 -13.49 1.43
CA LEU A 199 -6.43 -12.17 0.81
C LEU A 199 -7.66 -12.22 -0.10
N VAL A 200 -8.83 -12.29 0.53
CA VAL A 200 -10.14 -12.35 -0.13
C VAL A 200 -11.04 -11.40 0.63
N LEU A 201 -11.53 -10.38 -0.06
CA LEU A 201 -12.44 -9.41 0.51
C LEU A 201 -13.42 -8.87 -0.54
N GLY A 202 -14.48 -8.24 -0.07
CA GLY A 202 -15.41 -7.55 -0.93
C GLY A 202 -16.32 -6.63 -0.16
N ASN A 203 -16.96 -5.73 -0.91
CA ASN A 203 -18.00 -4.85 -0.39
C ASN A 203 -19.07 -4.65 -1.45
N THR A 204 -20.29 -4.41 -0.99
CA THR A 204 -21.41 -3.98 -1.84
C THR A 204 -21.89 -2.62 -1.37
N PHE A 205 -21.65 -1.60 -2.18
CA PHE A 205 -22.18 -0.25 -1.96
C PHE A 205 -23.67 -0.22 -2.32
N THR A 206 -24.01 -0.76 -3.50
CA THR A 206 -25.36 -0.77 -4.03
C THR A 206 -25.72 -2.18 -4.50
N ALA A 207 -26.84 -2.72 -4.02
CA ALA A 207 -27.37 -4.02 -4.43
C ALA A 207 -28.71 -3.85 -5.17
N PRO A 208 -29.08 -4.76 -6.11
CA PRO A 208 -30.43 -4.79 -6.66
C PRO A 208 -31.49 -5.00 -5.57
N LYS A 209 -32.72 -4.50 -5.81
CA LYS A 209 -33.85 -4.72 -4.91
C LYS A 209 -34.05 -6.23 -4.63
N ASP A 210 -34.37 -6.55 -3.39
CA ASP A 210 -34.67 -7.92 -2.90
C ASP A 210 -33.52 -8.94 -3.06
N THR A 211 -32.30 -8.49 -3.33
CA THR A 211 -31.12 -9.35 -3.34
C THR A 211 -30.27 -9.12 -2.10
N ARG A 212 -29.80 -10.21 -1.50
CA ARG A 212 -28.83 -10.13 -0.40
C ARG A 212 -27.44 -9.86 -0.99
N PRO A 213 -26.64 -8.92 -0.46
CA PRO A 213 -25.23 -8.79 -0.84
C PRO A 213 -24.42 -10.07 -0.57
N PRO A 214 -23.40 -10.40 -1.38
CA PRO A 214 -22.45 -11.46 -1.06
C PRO A 214 -21.74 -11.19 0.28
N ASN A 215 -21.39 -12.25 0.99
CA ASN A 215 -20.63 -12.18 2.25
C ASN A 215 -19.35 -13.04 2.24
N LYS A 216 -18.98 -13.50 1.04
CA LYS A 216 -17.81 -14.33 0.72
C LYS A 216 -17.58 -14.25 -0.79
N GLU A 217 -16.46 -14.82 -1.23
CA GLU A 217 -16.15 -14.96 -2.65
C GLU A 217 -17.29 -15.65 -3.40
N VAL A 218 -17.74 -15.03 -4.49
CA VAL A 218 -18.68 -15.61 -5.46
C VAL A 218 -18.15 -15.49 -6.90
N PRO A 219 -18.57 -16.39 -7.81
CA PRO A 219 -18.20 -16.28 -9.23
C PRO A 219 -18.71 -14.98 -9.88
N PRO A 220 -18.08 -14.52 -10.97
CA PRO A 220 -18.44 -13.26 -11.64
C PRO A 220 -19.91 -13.14 -12.02
N GLN A 221 -20.52 -14.23 -12.50
CA GLN A 221 -21.93 -14.24 -12.91
C GLN A 221 -22.86 -14.00 -11.71
N GLU A 222 -22.52 -14.55 -10.54
CA GLU A 222 -23.28 -14.31 -9.32
C GLU A 222 -23.03 -12.90 -8.77
N PHE A 223 -21.78 -12.44 -8.80
CA PHE A 223 -21.41 -11.07 -8.41
C PHE A 223 -22.20 -10.04 -9.21
N ASN A 224 -22.17 -10.11 -10.54
CA ASN A 224 -22.85 -9.19 -11.45
C ASN A 224 -24.38 -9.18 -11.27
N ARG A 225 -24.95 -10.27 -10.75
CA ARG A 225 -26.39 -10.35 -10.44
C ARG A 225 -26.76 -9.73 -9.09
N ARG A 226 -25.82 -9.67 -8.13
CA ARG A 226 -26.09 -9.31 -6.73
C ARG A 226 -25.45 -7.98 -6.31
N VAL A 227 -24.54 -7.43 -7.11
CA VAL A 227 -23.77 -6.22 -6.82
C VAL A 227 -23.94 -5.28 -8.00
N LEU A 228 -24.65 -4.15 -7.79
CA LEU A 228 -24.71 -3.08 -8.78
C LEU A 228 -23.45 -2.24 -8.71
N GLU A 229 -23.04 -1.84 -7.51
CA GLU A 229 -21.81 -1.09 -7.23
C GLU A 229 -21.08 -1.74 -6.05
N GLY A 230 -19.80 -1.98 -6.20
CA GLY A 230 -19.00 -2.72 -5.24
C GLY A 230 -17.79 -3.38 -5.89
N PHE A 231 -17.09 -4.18 -5.09
CA PHE A 231 -15.90 -4.89 -5.54
C PHE A 231 -15.77 -6.24 -4.83
N GLN A 232 -15.04 -7.14 -5.46
CA GLN A 232 -14.52 -8.34 -4.85
C GLN A 232 -13.12 -8.59 -5.39
N VAL A 233 -12.19 -8.88 -4.49
CA VAL A 233 -10.80 -9.19 -4.83
C VAL A 233 -10.35 -10.43 -4.09
N THR A 234 -9.57 -11.25 -4.81
CA THR A 234 -8.90 -12.45 -4.34
C THR A 234 -7.43 -12.40 -4.78
N PRO A 235 -6.57 -13.36 -4.40
CA PRO A 235 -5.21 -13.40 -4.94
C PRO A 235 -5.14 -13.63 -6.46
N LEU A 236 -6.21 -14.16 -7.06
CA LEU A 236 -6.25 -14.61 -8.45
C LEU A 236 -7.27 -13.87 -9.31
N TRP A 237 -8.18 -13.13 -8.68
CA TRP A 237 -9.30 -12.50 -9.37
C TRP A 237 -9.61 -11.12 -8.79
N HIS A 238 -9.94 -10.18 -9.66
CA HIS A 238 -10.34 -8.85 -9.26
C HIS A 238 -11.44 -8.32 -10.18
N GLN A 239 -12.57 -7.95 -9.57
CA GLN A 239 -13.71 -7.40 -10.29
C GLN A 239 -14.42 -6.32 -9.48
N GLY A 240 -15.09 -5.41 -10.19
CA GLY A 240 -15.97 -4.44 -9.56
C GLY A 240 -16.48 -3.38 -10.50
N PHE A 241 -17.34 -2.55 -9.93
CA PHE A 241 -17.89 -1.36 -10.56
C PHE A 241 -18.14 -0.31 -9.48
N ILE A 242 -17.64 0.90 -9.68
CA ILE A 242 -17.89 2.04 -8.78
C ILE A 242 -18.19 3.29 -9.59
N CYS A 243 -18.96 4.19 -8.98
CA CYS A 243 -19.33 5.49 -9.51
C CYS A 243 -18.77 6.60 -8.61
N ASP A 244 -18.39 7.73 -9.20
CA ASP A 244 -18.03 8.93 -8.44
C ASP A 244 -19.23 9.39 -7.61
N ASP A 245 -19.03 9.51 -6.30
CA ASP A 245 -20.06 9.96 -5.36
C ASP A 245 -20.12 11.50 -5.23
N GLY A 246 -19.26 12.21 -5.97
CA GLY A 246 -19.21 13.68 -6.03
C GLY A 246 -18.60 14.33 -4.78
N ARG A 247 -18.05 13.55 -3.84
CA ARG A 247 -17.42 14.08 -2.61
C ARG A 247 -15.98 14.52 -2.83
N THR A 248 -15.37 14.11 -3.94
CA THR A 248 -13.99 14.48 -4.27
C THR A 248 -13.95 15.86 -4.94
N ASN A 249 -13.35 16.83 -4.26
CA ASN A 249 -13.19 18.20 -4.75
C ASN A 249 -11.72 18.65 -4.93
N TYR A 250 -10.77 17.72 -4.71
CA TYR A 250 -9.34 18.00 -4.65
C TYR A 250 -8.53 17.29 -5.73
N ALA A 251 -9.17 16.49 -6.59
CA ALA A 251 -8.55 15.77 -7.69
C ALA A 251 -9.47 15.77 -8.91
N GLU A 252 -8.91 15.60 -10.11
CA GLU A 252 -9.70 15.39 -11.32
C GLU A 252 -10.32 14.00 -11.30
N THR A 253 -11.65 13.91 -11.43
CA THR A 253 -12.38 12.64 -11.32
C THR A 253 -12.92 12.11 -12.64
N VAL A 254 -13.00 10.79 -12.76
CA VAL A 254 -13.83 10.10 -13.76
C VAL A 254 -15.20 9.77 -13.19
N LYS A 255 -16.21 9.54 -14.04
CA LYS A 255 -17.57 9.26 -13.57
C LYS A 255 -17.79 7.82 -13.16
N THR A 256 -17.17 6.90 -13.88
CA THR A 256 -17.34 5.46 -13.64
C THR A 256 -16.04 4.70 -13.87
N ALA A 257 -15.88 3.63 -13.12
CA ALA A 257 -14.83 2.64 -13.33
C ALA A 257 -15.41 1.23 -13.19
N ARG A 258 -15.12 0.36 -14.15
CA ARG A 258 -15.51 -1.04 -14.16
C ARG A 258 -14.30 -1.90 -14.51
N TRP A 259 -14.11 -3.02 -13.86
CA TRP A 259 -12.95 -3.86 -14.15
C TRP A 259 -13.26 -5.33 -13.94
N GLU A 260 -12.53 -6.15 -14.68
CA GLU A 260 -12.51 -7.60 -14.52
C GLU A 260 -11.16 -8.13 -15.02
N TYR A 261 -10.37 -8.71 -14.12
CA TYR A 261 -9.11 -9.32 -14.49
C TYR A 261 -8.71 -10.47 -13.57
N SER A 262 -7.96 -11.39 -14.15
CA SER A 262 -7.27 -12.47 -13.45
C SER A 262 -5.83 -12.06 -13.16
N THR A 263 -5.28 -12.55 -12.05
CA THR A 263 -3.90 -12.31 -11.63
C THR A 263 -3.19 -13.64 -11.45
N ARG A 264 -1.99 -13.75 -12.00
CA ARG A 264 -1.04 -14.84 -11.71
C ARG A 264 0.08 -14.28 -10.82
N PRO A 265 0.07 -14.55 -9.51
CA PRO A 265 1.16 -14.18 -8.62
C PRO A 265 2.43 -14.94 -8.99
N ILE A 266 3.55 -14.24 -9.14
CA ILE A 266 4.85 -14.85 -9.45
C ILE A 266 5.78 -14.73 -8.23
N TYR A 267 5.86 -13.55 -7.67
CA TYR A 267 6.74 -13.23 -6.56
C TYR A 267 5.91 -12.75 -5.36
N GLY A 268 6.02 -13.47 -4.25
CA GLY A 268 5.50 -13.03 -2.96
C GLY A 268 6.57 -12.28 -2.17
N TRP A 269 6.61 -12.48 -0.85
CA TRP A 269 7.65 -11.94 0.02
C TRP A 269 8.58 -13.06 0.52
N GLY A 270 9.86 -13.03 0.16
CA GLY A 270 10.84 -14.06 0.50
C GLY A 270 11.50 -14.67 -0.74
N ASP A 271 12.07 -15.86 -0.59
CA ASP A 271 12.76 -16.55 -1.69
C ASP A 271 11.74 -17.23 -2.63
N VAL A 272 12.00 -17.18 -3.94
CA VAL A 272 11.10 -17.76 -4.96
C VAL A 272 11.02 -19.28 -4.76
N GLY A 273 9.81 -19.83 -4.78
CA GLY A 273 9.57 -21.27 -4.54
C GLY A 273 9.75 -21.73 -3.09
N ALA A 274 10.08 -20.82 -2.16
CA ALA A 274 10.17 -21.11 -0.74
C ALA A 274 8.93 -20.63 0.04
N LYS A 275 8.89 -20.95 1.33
CA LYS A 275 7.87 -20.42 2.24
C LYS A 275 7.98 -18.89 2.31
N GLN A 276 6.87 -18.23 2.02
CA GLN A 276 6.78 -16.78 2.06
C GLN A 276 6.88 -16.25 3.51
N LYS A 277 7.43 -15.05 3.66
CA LYS A 277 7.83 -14.41 4.92
C LYS A 277 6.94 -13.18 5.19
N SER A 278 6.94 -12.71 6.43
CA SER A 278 6.31 -11.42 6.78
C SER A 278 7.21 -10.25 6.38
N THR A 279 6.64 -9.14 5.89
CA THR A 279 7.41 -7.97 5.41
C THR A 279 8.28 -7.35 6.49
N ALA A 280 7.80 -7.30 7.74
CA ALA A 280 8.58 -6.86 8.90
C ALA A 280 9.18 -8.01 9.73
N GLY A 281 9.23 -9.24 9.19
CA GLY A 281 9.76 -10.41 9.88
C GLY A 281 9.03 -10.67 11.22
N TRP A 282 9.77 -11.06 12.26
CA TRP A 282 9.22 -11.29 13.60
C TRP A 282 8.72 -10.01 14.29
N LEU A 283 9.24 -8.83 13.90
CA LEU A 283 8.80 -7.54 14.45
C LEU A 283 7.35 -7.22 14.06
N ALA A 284 6.86 -7.77 12.93
CA ALA A 284 5.46 -7.66 12.53
C ALA A 284 4.46 -8.25 13.54
N ALA A 285 4.91 -9.10 14.47
CA ALA A 285 4.05 -9.80 15.41
C ALA A 285 3.61 -8.97 16.62
N PHE A 286 4.28 -7.85 16.92
CA PHE A 286 3.97 -7.05 18.11
C PHE A 286 3.00 -5.90 17.79
N PRO A 287 1.89 -5.74 18.56
CA PRO A 287 0.94 -4.63 18.40
C PRO A 287 1.55 -3.23 18.60
N VAL A 288 2.76 -3.18 19.18
CA VAL A 288 3.54 -1.96 19.39
C VAL A 288 3.96 -1.29 18.07
N PHE A 289 3.99 -2.03 16.96
CA PHE A 289 4.49 -1.55 15.67
C PHE A 289 3.39 -1.25 14.66
N GLU A 290 2.25 -0.73 15.12
CA GLU A 290 1.17 -0.27 14.24
C GLU A 290 1.55 1.04 13.48
N PRO A 291 1.06 1.21 12.24
CA PRO A 291 0.36 0.19 11.46
C PRO A 291 1.33 -0.88 10.96
N HIS A 292 0.85 -2.11 10.95
CA HIS A 292 1.51 -3.23 10.30
C HIS A 292 1.39 -3.09 8.78
N TRP A 293 2.33 -3.69 8.06
CA TRP A 293 2.41 -3.64 6.61
C TRP A 293 2.88 -4.99 6.07
N GLN A 294 2.23 -5.44 4.99
CA GLN A 294 2.56 -6.71 4.33
C GLN A 294 2.45 -6.55 2.82
N ILE A 295 3.53 -6.89 2.13
CA ILE A 295 3.55 -7.09 0.68
C ILE A 295 2.95 -8.46 0.42
N CYS A 296 1.81 -8.50 -0.28
CA CYS A 296 1.08 -9.72 -0.59
C CYS A 296 1.54 -10.33 -1.91
N MET A 297 2.00 -9.49 -2.85
CA MET A 297 2.58 -9.89 -4.12
C MET A 297 3.55 -8.80 -4.58
N ALA A 298 4.84 -9.10 -4.55
CA ALA A 298 5.89 -8.20 -5.02
C ALA A 298 5.91 -8.10 -6.55
N GLY A 299 5.47 -9.14 -7.25
CA GLY A 299 5.30 -9.16 -8.69
C GLY A 299 4.34 -10.25 -9.16
N GLY A 300 3.50 -9.92 -10.12
CA GLY A 300 2.59 -10.84 -10.77
C GLY A 300 2.18 -10.33 -12.14
N LEU A 301 1.43 -11.14 -12.88
CA LEU A 301 0.97 -10.80 -14.22
C LEU A 301 -0.54 -10.87 -14.26
N SER A 302 -1.19 -9.76 -14.64
CA SER A 302 -2.63 -9.68 -14.76
C SER A 302 -3.08 -9.72 -16.21
N THR A 303 -4.22 -10.34 -16.47
CA THR A 303 -4.86 -10.37 -17.79
C THR A 303 -6.33 -10.07 -17.62
N GLY A 304 -6.85 -9.13 -18.41
CA GLY A 304 -8.24 -8.70 -18.35
C GLY A 304 -8.40 -7.28 -18.88
N TRP A 305 -9.36 -6.55 -18.29
CA TRP A 305 -9.72 -5.22 -18.75
C TRP A 305 -10.15 -4.29 -17.61
N ILE A 306 -9.95 -3.00 -17.84
CA ILE A 306 -10.45 -1.91 -17.02
C ILE A 306 -11.14 -0.91 -17.95
N GLU A 307 -12.41 -0.63 -17.70
CA GLU A 307 -13.17 0.44 -18.33
C GLU A 307 -13.14 1.67 -17.40
N TRP A 308 -12.70 2.79 -17.96
CA TRP A 308 -12.39 4.03 -17.26
C TRP A 308 -13.03 5.19 -18.00
N ASP A 309 -14.11 5.75 -17.45
CA ASP A 309 -14.91 6.81 -18.09
C ASP A 309 -15.39 6.49 -19.52
N GLY A 310 -15.70 5.22 -19.78
CA GLY A 310 -16.12 4.73 -21.10
C GLY A 310 -14.97 4.32 -22.04
N GLU A 311 -13.72 4.60 -21.68
CA GLU A 311 -12.55 4.07 -22.40
C GLU A 311 -12.15 2.69 -21.84
N ARG A 312 -11.86 1.73 -22.71
CA ARG A 312 -11.52 0.36 -22.31
C ARG A 312 -10.04 0.08 -22.51
N PHE A 313 -9.36 -0.23 -21.41
CA PHE A 313 -7.97 -0.66 -21.35
C PHE A 313 -7.92 -2.18 -21.22
N GLU A 314 -7.53 -2.86 -22.29
CA GLU A 314 -7.33 -4.32 -22.29
C GLU A 314 -5.84 -4.63 -22.20
N PHE A 315 -5.50 -5.64 -21.40
CA PHE A 315 -4.12 -6.00 -21.14
C PHE A 315 -3.94 -7.49 -20.95
N GLN A 316 -2.79 -7.99 -21.37
CA GLN A 316 -2.39 -9.38 -21.23
C GLN A 316 -1.03 -9.43 -20.55
N ASN A 317 -0.92 -10.25 -19.51
CA ASN A 317 0.29 -10.37 -18.70
C ASN A 317 0.88 -9.01 -18.23
N ALA A 318 0.02 -8.07 -17.83
CA ALA A 318 0.42 -6.78 -17.32
C ALA A 318 1.10 -6.89 -15.93
N PRO A 319 2.27 -6.25 -15.71
CA PRO A 319 2.94 -6.24 -14.42
C PRO A 319 2.04 -5.74 -13.30
N SER A 320 1.98 -6.51 -12.20
CA SER A 320 1.03 -6.29 -11.11
C SER A 320 1.67 -6.40 -9.74
N TYR A 321 1.04 -5.79 -8.74
CA TYR A 321 1.52 -5.72 -7.36
C TYR A 321 0.36 -5.69 -6.37
N SER A 322 0.58 -6.19 -5.15
CA SER A 322 -0.37 -5.97 -4.05
C SER A 322 0.26 -5.93 -2.67
N GLU A 323 -0.31 -5.12 -1.78
CA GLU A 323 0.06 -5.00 -0.39
C GLU A 323 -1.15 -4.65 0.48
N LYS A 324 -0.94 -4.61 1.79
CA LYS A 324 -1.94 -4.21 2.77
C LYS A 324 -1.30 -3.64 4.03
N ASN A 325 -2.10 -2.89 4.77
CA ASN A 325 -1.75 -2.32 6.05
C ASN A 325 -2.91 -2.45 7.04
N TRP A 326 -2.63 -2.61 8.32
CA TRP A 326 -3.67 -2.64 9.37
C TRP A 326 -3.14 -2.08 10.69
N GLY A 327 -4.02 -1.58 11.54
CA GLY A 327 -3.66 -1.06 12.86
C GLY A 327 -4.65 -0.03 13.36
N GLY A 328 -4.28 0.76 14.35
CA GLY A 328 -5.16 1.80 14.92
C GLY A 328 -5.13 3.15 14.22
N ALA A 329 -4.04 3.48 13.52
CA ALA A 329 -3.90 4.70 12.73
C ALA A 329 -2.71 4.61 11.76
N PHE A 330 -2.72 5.42 10.70
CA PHE A 330 -1.53 5.67 9.88
C PHE A 330 -0.47 6.46 10.66
N PRO A 331 0.83 6.39 10.26
CA PRO A 331 1.87 7.22 10.85
C PRO A 331 1.59 8.70 10.60
N ARG A 332 2.14 9.56 11.46
CA ARG A 332 1.91 11.02 11.42
C ARG A 332 2.47 11.68 10.15
N LYS A 333 3.52 11.08 9.59
CA LYS A 333 4.08 11.37 8.27
C LYS A 333 4.47 10.05 7.65
N TRP A 334 4.31 9.90 6.35
CA TRP A 334 4.70 8.68 5.65
C TRP A 334 5.06 8.99 4.20
N PHE A 335 5.82 8.09 3.60
CA PHE A 335 6.03 8.01 2.17
C PHE A 335 5.88 6.56 1.74
N TRP A 336 5.47 6.37 0.49
CA TRP A 336 5.35 5.08 -0.13
C TRP A 336 5.70 5.21 -1.61
N VAL A 337 6.50 4.27 -2.10
CA VAL A 337 7.02 4.23 -3.47
C VAL A 337 6.95 2.78 -3.92
N GLN A 338 6.37 2.55 -5.08
CA GLN A 338 6.38 1.23 -5.71
C GLN A 338 6.61 1.39 -7.21
N CYS A 339 7.47 0.55 -7.78
CA CYS A 339 7.73 0.50 -9.21
C CYS A 339 8.05 -0.93 -9.64
N ASN A 340 7.51 -1.37 -10.77
CA ASN A 340 7.77 -2.69 -11.37
C ASN A 340 7.95 -2.60 -12.88
N VAL A 341 8.16 -1.37 -13.41
CA VAL A 341 8.37 -1.11 -14.83
C VAL A 341 9.55 -0.16 -14.94
N PHE A 342 10.68 -0.66 -15.45
CA PHE A 342 11.93 0.07 -15.56
C PHE A 342 12.37 0.11 -17.02
N GLU A 343 12.61 1.30 -17.55
CA GLU A 343 13.14 1.46 -18.90
C GLU A 343 14.54 0.83 -18.99
N GLY A 344 14.77 -0.01 -20.00
CA GLY A 344 16.06 -0.68 -20.24
C GLY A 344 16.40 -1.82 -19.29
N ALA A 345 15.54 -2.17 -18.33
CA ALA A 345 15.73 -3.38 -17.52
C ALA A 345 15.42 -4.62 -18.37
N SER A 346 16.30 -5.61 -18.31
CA SER A 346 16.03 -6.97 -18.80
C SER A 346 15.74 -7.87 -17.60
N GLY A 347 14.56 -8.49 -17.58
CA GLY A 347 14.08 -9.33 -16.47
C GLY A 347 13.01 -8.66 -15.59
N GLU A 348 12.52 -9.41 -14.61
CA GLU A 348 11.48 -8.98 -13.68
C GLU A 348 12.11 -8.21 -12.51
N VAL A 349 11.89 -6.90 -12.46
CA VAL A 349 12.41 -6.01 -11.41
C VAL A 349 11.25 -5.31 -10.70
N ALA A 350 11.26 -5.30 -9.37
CA ALA A 350 10.31 -4.56 -8.56
C ALA A 350 11.02 -3.82 -7.41
N LEU A 351 10.69 -2.55 -7.23
CA LEU A 351 11.11 -1.72 -6.10
C LEU A 351 9.87 -1.40 -5.27
N THR A 352 9.98 -1.54 -3.96
CA THR A 352 8.99 -1.03 -3.01
C THR A 352 9.71 -0.38 -1.85
N ALA A 353 9.40 0.86 -1.55
CA ALA A 353 9.94 1.57 -0.41
C ALA A 353 8.82 2.25 0.37
N ALA A 354 8.81 2.10 1.68
CA ALA A 354 7.85 2.74 2.54
C ALA A 354 8.55 3.23 3.80
N GLY A 355 8.09 4.34 4.36
CA GLY A 355 8.58 4.79 5.65
C GLY A 355 7.62 5.76 6.29
N GLY A 356 7.83 6.01 7.58
CA GLY A 356 6.99 6.94 8.31
C GLY A 356 7.51 7.30 9.69
N LEU A 357 6.94 8.40 10.20
CA LEU A 357 7.08 8.88 11.56
C LEU A 357 5.94 8.31 12.39
N ARG A 358 6.18 7.15 13.02
CA ARG A 358 5.18 6.43 13.81
C ARG A 358 5.26 6.80 15.29
N GLN A 359 4.14 6.69 15.99
CA GLN A 359 4.08 6.86 17.44
C GLN A 359 4.42 5.53 18.12
N LEU A 360 5.30 5.57 19.12
CA LEU A 360 5.58 4.41 19.97
C LEU A 360 4.61 4.41 21.17
N PRO A 361 4.09 3.24 21.57
CA PRO A 361 3.28 3.13 22.79
C PRO A 361 4.13 3.37 24.04
N GLY A 362 3.70 4.31 24.88
CA GLY A 362 4.38 4.71 26.12
C GLY A 362 3.75 5.96 26.76
N LEU A 363 4.24 6.33 27.95
CA LEU A 363 3.75 7.47 28.75
C LEU A 363 4.14 8.86 28.17
N SER A 364 5.01 8.90 27.17
CA SER A 364 5.43 10.12 26.47
C SER A 364 5.08 10.04 24.98
N GLU A 365 4.86 11.20 24.35
CA GLU A 365 4.70 11.32 22.89
C GLU A 365 6.03 11.05 22.16
N THR A 366 6.49 9.81 22.19
CA THR A 366 7.72 9.39 21.52
C THR A 366 7.40 8.96 20.10
N PHE A 367 8.11 9.53 19.13
CA PHE A 367 7.98 9.20 17.71
C PHE A 367 9.28 8.60 17.16
N GLU A 368 9.14 7.70 16.19
CA GLU A 368 10.25 6.99 15.55
C GLU A 368 10.16 7.14 14.03
N ASN A 369 11.30 7.36 13.37
CA ASN A 369 11.41 7.28 11.91
C ASN A 369 11.84 5.86 11.51
N ALA A 370 10.96 5.16 10.80
CA ALA A 370 11.26 3.85 10.22
C ALA A 370 11.10 3.91 8.70
N ALA A 371 12.02 3.30 7.96
CA ALA A 371 11.89 3.12 6.52
C ALA A 371 12.36 1.73 6.10
N LEU A 372 11.68 1.13 5.13
CA LEU A 372 12.03 -0.13 4.50
C LEU A 372 12.14 0.12 3.00
N VAL A 373 13.24 -0.33 2.40
CA VAL A 373 13.42 -0.34 0.95
C VAL A 373 13.63 -1.78 0.53
N PHE A 374 12.85 -2.21 -0.46
CA PHE A 374 12.90 -3.54 -1.03
C PHE A 374 13.16 -3.45 -2.52
N SER A 375 14.15 -4.19 -2.99
CA SER A 375 14.44 -4.38 -4.40
C SER A 375 14.42 -5.87 -4.71
N PHE A 376 13.61 -6.23 -5.69
CA PHE A 376 13.54 -7.53 -6.33
C PHE A 376 14.13 -7.40 -7.73
N SER A 377 15.05 -8.28 -8.08
CA SER A 377 15.54 -8.45 -9.44
C SER A 377 15.96 -9.90 -9.60
N ASP A 378 15.29 -10.72 -10.42
CA ASP A 378 15.68 -12.13 -10.58
C ASP A 378 17.18 -12.25 -11.00
N PRO A 379 18.06 -12.95 -10.24
CA PRO A 379 17.83 -13.87 -9.10
C PRO A 379 18.10 -13.29 -7.69
N PHE A 380 18.36 -11.99 -7.57
CA PHE A 380 18.71 -11.31 -6.33
C PHE A 380 17.50 -10.63 -5.66
N ASN A 381 17.21 -11.02 -4.42
CA ASN A 381 16.26 -10.33 -3.54
C ASN A 381 17.02 -9.61 -2.44
N PHE A 382 16.79 -8.30 -2.28
CA PHE A 382 17.40 -7.53 -1.21
C PHE A 382 16.36 -6.66 -0.49
N ALA A 383 16.35 -6.73 0.84
CA ALA A 383 15.59 -5.81 1.70
C ALA A 383 16.57 -5.02 2.59
N LEU A 384 16.60 -3.69 2.46
CA LEU A 384 17.26 -2.78 3.39
C LEU A 384 16.22 -2.25 4.39
N PHE A 385 16.49 -2.45 5.69
CA PHE A 385 15.75 -1.79 6.75
C PHE A 385 16.57 -0.64 7.32
N PHE A 386 16.02 0.57 7.29
CA PHE A 386 16.61 1.76 7.91
C PHE A 386 15.80 2.13 9.15
N HIS A 387 16.47 2.15 10.30
CA HIS A 387 15.90 2.59 11.57
C HIS A 387 16.62 3.84 12.02
N PHE A 388 15.90 4.96 12.11
CA PHE A 388 16.44 6.22 12.62
C PHE A 388 15.68 6.60 13.90
N LEU A 389 16.30 6.34 15.06
CA LEU A 389 15.82 6.87 16.33
C LEU A 389 16.20 8.36 16.41
N THR A 390 15.26 9.24 16.08
CA THR A 390 15.39 10.65 16.41
C THR A 390 14.89 10.87 17.83
N SER A 391 15.79 10.95 18.81
CA SER A 391 15.44 11.45 20.14
C SER A 391 15.17 12.95 20.04
N THR A 392 13.91 13.36 19.92
CA THR A 392 13.54 14.77 20.05
C THR A 392 13.55 15.17 21.52
N ASN A 393 14.72 15.55 22.02
CA ASN A 393 14.88 16.51 23.12
C ASN A 393 15.86 17.59 22.63
N CYS A 394 15.39 18.46 21.75
CA CYS A 394 15.95 19.79 21.59
C CYS A 394 14.82 20.78 21.89
N LEU A 395 14.84 21.29 23.13
CA LEU A 395 14.20 22.55 23.47
C LEU A 395 14.76 23.65 22.56
N ILE A 396 13.88 24.43 21.93
CA ILE A 396 14.15 25.82 21.55
C ILE A 396 13.14 26.67 22.29
#